data_AF-A0A7V3AD68-F1
#
_entry.id   AF-A0A7V3AD68-F1
#
_cell.length_a   1.000
_cell.length_b   1.000
_cell.length_c   1.000
_cell.angle_alpha   90.00
_cell.angle_beta   90.00
_cell.angle_gamma   90.00
#
_symmetry.space_group_name_H-M   'P 1'
#
loop_
_entity.id
_entity.type
_entity.pdbx_description
1 polymer ?
#
loop_
_entity_poly.entity_id
_entity_poly.type
_entity_poly.pdbx_seq_one_letter_code
_entity_poly.pdbx_strand_id
1 'polypeptide(L)'
;MTKPFGASTTSSILPGGKDGPAANEGAIYTRPARECNVKIHGVQKALLTAQTFYNRWRHGRAERMITTSLVTVNGHGMDGVSIPTQNNCVLVIQAPNGLLACKYLSVERANQMLDCVAIVKNVETLEDMLTAEVIAVSNMAQKRGIRPGMTGEEALLKML
;
A
#
# COMPACT_ATOMS: atom_id res chain seq x y z
N MET A 1 53.78 -15.30 -27.29
CA MET A 1 54.23 -15.97 -26.05
C MET A 1 53.24 -15.67 -24.93
N THR A 2 52.74 -16.73 -24.29
CA THR A 2 52.23 -16.83 -22.89
C THR A 2 51.30 -15.71 -22.41
N LYS A 3 49.97 -15.79 -22.50
CA LYS A 3 49.02 -16.71 -21.83
C LYS A 3 49.27 -17.00 -20.32
N PRO A 4 48.16 -17.15 -19.55
CA PRO A 4 48.02 -16.85 -18.13
C PRO A 4 47.98 -18.12 -17.25
N PHE A 5 48.09 -17.95 -15.94
CA PHE A 5 47.80 -18.98 -14.93
C PHE A 5 47.14 -18.25 -13.74
N GLY A 6 45.99 -18.67 -13.21
CA GLY A 6 45.46 -20.03 -13.16
C GLY A 6 45.29 -20.34 -11.68
N ALA A 7 44.04 -20.48 -11.23
CA ALA A 7 43.47 -21.79 -10.89
C ALA A 7 43.61 -22.03 -9.37
N SER A 8 42.73 -22.69 -8.65
CA SER A 8 41.49 -23.43 -8.89
C SER A 8 40.95 -23.72 -7.46
N THR A 9 39.76 -24.21 -7.18
CA THR A 9 39.05 -25.37 -7.73
C THR A 9 37.67 -25.29 -7.05
N THR A 10 36.57 -25.13 -7.77
CA THR A 10 35.76 -26.20 -8.38
C THR A 10 35.36 -27.28 -7.39
N SER A 11 34.06 -27.42 -7.16
CA SER A 11 33.31 -28.70 -7.19
C SER A 11 31.97 -28.48 -6.46
N SER A 12 30.80 -28.91 -6.89
CA SER A 12 30.25 -29.41 -8.14
C SER A 12 28.78 -29.80 -7.81
N ILE A 13 27.88 -29.75 -8.80
CA ILE A 13 26.79 -30.73 -9.05
C ILE A 13 25.64 -30.84 -8.03
N LEU A 14 24.33 -30.98 -8.34
CA LEU A 14 23.41 -30.78 -9.49
C LEU A 14 21.96 -30.82 -8.84
N PRO A 15 20.83 -31.30 -9.45
CA PRO A 15 19.57 -30.53 -9.50
C PRO A 15 18.34 -31.32 -8.94
N GLY A 16 17.13 -30.76 -9.14
CA GLY A 16 15.85 -31.47 -8.99
C GLY A 16 15.27 -31.35 -7.58
N GLY A 17 13.98 -31.16 -7.34
CA GLY A 17 12.83 -31.36 -8.19
C GLY A 17 11.80 -32.17 -7.41
N LYS A 18 10.68 -31.51 -7.11
CA LYS A 18 9.32 -32.04 -6.86
C LYS A 18 8.88 -32.37 -5.42
N ASP A 19 7.57 -32.16 -5.28
CA ASP A 19 6.60 -32.74 -4.35
C ASP A 19 6.36 -32.01 -3.00
N GLY A 20 5.21 -31.33 -2.92
CA GLY A 20 4.50 -31.15 -1.64
C GLY A 20 3.84 -32.47 -1.22
N PRO A 21 3.47 -32.65 0.06
CA PRO A 21 2.15 -32.14 0.50
C PRO A 21 2.11 -31.63 1.96
N ALA A 22 0.88 -31.30 2.35
CA ALA A 22 0.37 -30.64 3.54
C ALA A 22 0.58 -31.34 4.91
N ALA A 23 0.05 -30.65 5.94
CA ALA A 23 -0.24 -31.07 7.32
C ALA A 23 0.94 -30.94 8.29
N ASN A 24 0.81 -30.49 9.55
CA ASN A 24 -0.32 -30.16 10.40
C ASN A 24 0.21 -29.65 11.76
N GLU A 25 -0.53 -28.69 12.32
CA GLU A 25 -0.84 -28.44 13.74
C GLU A 25 0.10 -28.94 14.87
N GLY A 26 0.49 -28.00 15.73
CA GLY A 26 0.47 -28.22 17.17
C GLY A 26 1.72 -28.83 17.81
N ALA A 27 2.76 -28.02 18.03
CA ALA A 27 3.76 -28.31 19.05
C ALA A 27 3.96 -27.09 19.96
N ILE A 28 3.26 -27.18 21.08
CA ILE A 28 3.35 -26.39 22.30
C ILE A 28 4.82 -26.34 22.75
N TYR A 29 5.41 -25.15 22.84
CA TYR A 29 6.69 -24.96 23.55
C TYR A 29 6.43 -24.31 24.91
N THR A 30 5.80 -25.04 25.83
CA THR A 30 5.82 -24.69 27.25
C THR A 30 7.03 -25.33 27.90
N ARG A 31 8.11 -24.56 28.05
CA ARG A 31 9.10 -24.86 29.10
C ARG A 31 8.61 -24.22 30.40
N PRO A 32 8.53 -24.97 31.51
CA PRO A 32 8.01 -24.45 32.77
C PRO A 32 8.98 -23.38 33.32
N ALA A 33 8.49 -22.14 33.40
CA ALA A 33 9.14 -21.10 34.17
C ALA A 33 9.11 -21.53 35.64
N ARG A 34 10.29 -21.80 36.20
CA ARG A 34 10.45 -21.95 37.65
C ARG A 34 9.91 -20.68 38.30
N GLU A 35 8.96 -20.84 39.21
CA GLU A 35 8.41 -19.77 40.04
C GLU A 35 9.54 -19.15 40.88
N CYS A 36 10.18 -18.12 40.35
CA CYS A 36 10.89 -17.16 41.16
C CYS A 36 9.84 -16.33 41.88
N ASN A 37 9.53 -16.73 43.11
CA ASN A 37 8.63 -16.02 44.02
C ASN A 37 9.31 -14.71 44.48
N VAL A 38 9.42 -13.74 43.58
CA VAL A 38 9.76 -12.36 43.90
C VAL A 38 8.43 -11.65 44.13
N LYS A 39 8.14 -11.34 45.39
CA LYS A 39 7.04 -10.43 45.76
C LYS A 39 7.32 -9.04 45.19
N ILE A 40 6.88 -8.77 43.97
CA ILE A 40 6.84 -7.42 43.38
C ILE A 40 5.46 -6.80 43.63
N HIS A 41 5.24 -6.33 44.87
CA HIS A 41 4.12 -5.45 45.23
C HIS A 41 4.31 -4.02 44.70
N GLY A 42 4.51 -3.85 43.40
CA GLY A 42 4.76 -2.52 42.81
C GLY A 42 4.63 -2.39 41.29
N VAL A 43 4.46 -3.48 40.54
CA VAL A 43 4.54 -3.43 39.06
C VAL A 43 3.15 -3.43 38.39
N GLN A 44 2.09 -3.86 39.08
CA GLN A 44 0.73 -3.89 38.51
C GLN A 44 0.13 -2.49 38.25
N LYS A 45 0.66 -1.42 38.87
CA LYS A 45 0.18 -0.05 38.62
C LYS A 45 0.76 0.57 37.34
N ALA A 46 1.95 0.14 36.91
CA ALA A 46 2.68 0.71 35.77
C ALA A 46 2.18 0.17 34.41
N LEU A 47 1.82 -1.11 34.33
CA LEU A 47 1.28 -1.71 33.10
C LEU A 47 -0.11 -1.16 32.77
N LEU A 48 -0.95 -0.90 33.78
CA LEU A 48 -2.25 -0.29 33.55
C LEU A 48 -2.13 1.15 33.03
N THR A 49 -1.08 1.89 33.42
CA THR A 49 -0.82 3.28 32.95
C THR A 49 -0.33 3.32 31.50
N ALA A 50 0.50 2.37 31.07
CA ALA A 50 0.90 2.25 29.67
C ALA A 50 -0.30 1.87 28.77
N GLN A 51 -1.16 0.96 29.24
CA GLN A 51 -2.37 0.56 28.52
C GLN A 51 -3.39 1.72 28.44
N THR A 52 -3.60 2.47 29.53
CA THR A 52 -4.47 3.65 29.50
C THR A 52 -3.88 4.82 28.72
N PHE A 53 -2.55 4.96 28.64
CA PHE A 53 -1.92 5.95 27.76
C PHE A 53 -2.10 5.58 26.28
N TYR A 54 -1.88 4.30 25.93
CA TYR A 54 -2.15 3.78 24.59
C TYR A 54 -3.63 3.91 24.21
N ASN A 55 -4.55 3.56 25.12
CA ASN A 55 -5.98 3.71 24.89
C ASN A 55 -6.41 5.18 24.87
N ARG A 56 -5.86 6.06 25.71
CA ARG A 56 -6.12 7.52 25.67
C ARG A 56 -5.57 8.16 24.38
N TRP A 57 -4.44 7.68 23.88
CA TRP A 57 -3.89 8.04 22.57
C TRP A 57 -4.75 7.50 21.40
N ARG A 58 -5.41 6.35 21.59
CA ARG A 58 -6.36 5.74 20.64
C ARG A 58 -7.74 6.41 20.65
N HIS A 59 -8.19 6.96 21.79
CA HIS A 59 -9.51 7.60 21.94
C HIS A 59 -9.52 9.12 21.70
N GLY A 60 -8.36 9.79 21.74
CA GLY A 60 -8.23 11.20 21.32
C GLY A 60 -8.06 11.39 19.81
N ARG A 61 -7.93 10.29 19.06
CA ARG A 61 -7.85 10.30 17.59
C ARG A 61 -9.14 9.64 17.11
N ALA A 62 -10.06 10.44 16.56
CA ALA A 62 -11.18 9.91 15.80
C ALA A 62 -10.68 8.76 14.91
N GLU A 63 -11.38 7.65 14.94
CA GLU A 63 -11.06 6.42 14.22
C GLU A 63 -10.95 6.73 12.72
N ARG A 64 -9.74 7.08 12.27
CA ARG A 64 -9.43 7.40 10.86
C ARG A 64 -9.26 6.08 10.12
N MET A 65 -10.38 5.42 9.87
CA MET A 65 -10.44 4.20 9.09
C MET A 65 -10.12 4.53 7.62
N ILE A 66 -9.25 3.74 7.01
CA ILE A 66 -9.07 3.77 5.56
C ILE A 66 -10.29 3.07 4.97
N THR A 67 -10.99 3.76 4.08
CA THR A 67 -12.18 3.23 3.42
C THR A 67 -11.80 2.77 2.02
N THR A 68 -12.06 1.50 1.72
CA THR A 68 -11.97 0.97 0.36
C THR A 68 -13.38 0.72 -0.15
N SER A 69 -13.71 1.25 -1.33
CA SER A 69 -15.03 1.09 -1.95
C SER A 69 -14.88 0.88 -3.44
N LEU A 70 -15.74 0.01 -4.00
CA LEU A 70 -15.77 -0.27 -5.43
C LEU A 70 -16.48 0.87 -6.17
N VAL A 71 -15.80 1.48 -7.14
CA VAL A 71 -16.33 2.54 -8.00
C VAL A 71 -16.63 1.94 -9.37
N THR A 72 -17.86 2.07 -9.86
CA THR A 72 -18.25 1.52 -11.17
C THR A 72 -18.29 2.64 -12.21
N VAL A 73 -17.49 2.51 -13.26
CA VAL A 73 -17.45 3.46 -14.39
C VAL A 73 -17.73 2.68 -15.68
N ASN A 74 -18.81 3.04 -16.39
CA ASN A 74 -19.25 2.36 -17.63
C ASN A 74 -19.26 0.82 -17.53
N GLY A 75 -19.76 0.29 -16.41
CA GLY A 75 -19.85 -1.16 -16.17
C GLY A 75 -18.54 -1.84 -15.73
N HIS A 76 -17.44 -1.11 -15.59
CA HIS A 76 -16.17 -1.64 -15.09
C HIS A 76 -15.98 -1.22 -13.63
N GLY A 77 -15.74 -2.19 -12.75
CA GLY A 77 -15.44 -1.95 -11.34
C GLY A 77 -13.97 -1.58 -11.14
N MET A 78 -13.72 -0.50 -10.41
CA MET A 78 -12.40 -0.01 -10.03
C MET A 78 -12.30 0.13 -8.51
N ASP A 79 -11.11 -0.05 -7.96
CA ASP A 79 -10.90 0.04 -6.51
C ASP A 79 -10.62 1.50 -6.12
N GLY A 80 -11.54 2.09 -5.36
CA GLY A 80 -11.38 3.41 -4.75
C GLY A 80 -10.89 3.28 -3.30
N VAL A 81 -9.89 4.09 -2.94
CA VAL A 81 -9.34 4.14 -1.59
C VAL A 81 -9.39 5.58 -1.08
N SER A 82 -9.97 5.76 0.10
CA SER A 82 -10.02 7.02 0.83
C SER A 82 -9.23 6.90 2.12
N ILE A 83 -8.19 7.73 2.25
CA ILE A 83 -7.32 7.78 3.42
C ILE A 83 -7.54 9.14 4.09
N PRO A 84 -8.31 9.20 5.20
CA PRO A 84 -8.51 10.44 5.93
C PRO A 84 -7.20 10.88 6.62
N THR A 85 -6.79 12.12 6.37
CA THR A 85 -5.63 12.76 7.01
C THR A 85 -6.09 13.70 8.14
N GLN A 86 -5.20 14.56 8.66
CA GLN A 86 -5.55 15.50 9.73
C GLN A 86 -6.49 16.61 9.26
N ASN A 87 -6.29 17.10 8.02
CA ASN A 87 -6.97 18.30 7.50
C ASN A 87 -7.75 18.03 6.20
N ASN A 88 -7.57 16.88 5.55
CA ASN A 88 -8.22 16.52 4.30
C ASN A 88 -8.23 14.99 4.10
N CYS A 89 -8.70 14.48 2.96
CA CYS A 89 -8.63 13.07 2.56
C CYS A 89 -7.70 12.90 1.36
N VAL A 90 -6.88 11.83 1.38
CA VAL A 90 -6.17 11.38 0.19
C VAL A 90 -7.06 10.37 -0.51
N LEU A 91 -7.48 10.73 -1.72
CA LEU A 91 -8.36 9.91 -2.54
C LEU A 91 -7.60 9.38 -3.74
N VAL A 92 -7.81 8.09 -4.02
CA VAL A 92 -7.16 7.38 -5.11
C VAL A 92 -8.14 6.37 -5.71
N ILE A 93 -8.22 6.31 -7.03
CA ILE A 93 -8.94 5.29 -7.78
C ILE A 93 -7.94 4.53 -8.63
N GLN A 94 -7.91 3.21 -8.46
CA GLN A 94 -7.02 2.31 -9.17
C GLN A 94 -7.75 1.68 -10.37
N ALA A 95 -7.20 1.93 -11.56
CA ALA A 95 -7.60 1.31 -12.81
C ALA A 95 -6.57 0.24 -13.23
N PRO A 96 -6.92 -0.70 -14.13
CA PRO A 96 -6.00 -1.76 -14.58
C PRO A 96 -4.67 -1.23 -15.14
N ASN A 97 -4.72 -0.14 -15.91
CA ASN A 97 -3.55 0.43 -16.57
C ASN A 97 -3.14 1.81 -16.01
N GLY A 98 -3.66 2.22 -14.84
CA GLY A 98 -3.31 3.53 -14.30
C GLY A 98 -3.96 3.88 -12.96
N LEU A 99 -3.72 5.11 -12.52
CA LEU A 99 -4.15 5.63 -11.24
C LEU A 99 -4.73 7.03 -11.43
N LEU A 100 -5.95 7.25 -10.94
CA LEU A 100 -6.50 8.59 -10.76
C LEU A 100 -6.29 8.98 -9.29
N ALA A 101 -5.54 10.04 -9.04
CA ALA A 101 -5.22 10.47 -7.69
C ALA A 101 -5.53 11.95 -7.48
N CYS A 102 -5.77 12.34 -6.24
CA CYS A 102 -5.79 13.75 -5.87
C CYS A 102 -4.39 14.39 -5.96
N LYS A 103 -4.35 15.72 -5.90
CA LYS A 103 -3.13 16.56 -5.91
C LYS A 103 -2.05 16.18 -4.88
N TYR A 104 -2.36 15.32 -3.91
CA TYR A 104 -1.38 14.83 -2.93
C TYR A 104 -0.23 14.03 -3.58
N LEU A 105 -0.47 13.44 -4.77
CA LEU A 105 0.55 12.71 -5.53
C LEU A 105 1.36 13.65 -6.44
N SER A 106 2.65 13.38 -6.64
CA SER A 106 3.50 14.14 -7.55
C SER A 106 3.61 13.48 -8.93
N VAL A 107 3.31 14.23 -9.99
CA VAL A 107 3.49 13.78 -11.39
C VAL A 107 4.96 13.52 -11.72
N GLU A 108 5.88 14.28 -11.13
CA GLU A 108 7.32 14.11 -11.36
C GLU A 108 7.79 12.73 -10.91
N ARG A 109 7.31 12.29 -9.74
CA ARG A 109 7.62 10.95 -9.24
C ARG A 109 6.97 9.86 -10.08
N ALA A 110 5.72 10.04 -10.49
CA ALA A 110 5.03 9.13 -11.39
C ALA A 110 5.78 8.97 -12.73
N ASN A 111 6.32 10.07 -13.28
CA ASN A 111 7.12 10.05 -14.50
C ASN A 111 8.43 9.27 -14.36
N GLN A 112 9.09 9.35 -13.20
CA GLN A 112 10.31 8.57 -12.92
C GLN A 112 10.03 7.07 -12.81
N MET A 113 8.89 6.71 -12.24
CA MET A 113 8.46 5.31 -12.08
C MET A 113 7.79 4.74 -13.34
N LEU A 114 7.57 5.58 -14.36
CA LEU A 114 6.82 5.24 -15.58
C LEU A 114 5.38 4.81 -15.31
N ASP A 115 4.78 5.35 -14.24
CA ASP A 115 3.39 5.08 -13.88
C ASP A 115 2.42 5.94 -14.70
N CYS A 116 1.27 5.36 -15.06
CA CYS A 116 0.18 6.08 -15.70
C CYS A 116 -0.71 6.74 -14.64
N VAL A 117 -0.38 7.98 -14.28
CA VAL A 117 -1.11 8.77 -13.29
C VAL A 117 -1.82 9.97 -13.93
N ALA A 118 -3.06 10.21 -13.52
CA ALA A 118 -3.80 11.45 -13.73
C ALA A 118 -4.14 12.08 -12.37
N ILE A 119 -4.02 13.41 -12.30
CA ILE A 119 -4.22 14.17 -11.07
C ILE A 119 -5.43 15.09 -11.19
N VAL A 120 -6.31 15.03 -10.19
CA VAL A 120 -7.46 15.94 -10.00
C VAL A 120 -7.26 16.83 -8.77
N LYS A 121 -7.95 17.99 -8.75
CA LYS A 121 -7.94 18.95 -7.62
C LYS A 121 -9.35 19.19 -7.09
N ASN A 122 -9.43 19.68 -5.85
CA ASN A 122 -10.67 20.11 -5.20
C ASN A 122 -11.74 19.00 -5.13
N VAL A 123 -11.34 17.84 -4.60
CA VAL A 123 -12.21 16.66 -4.45
C VAL A 123 -12.23 16.24 -2.98
N GLU A 124 -13.41 15.88 -2.47
CA GLU A 124 -13.60 15.40 -1.09
C GLU A 124 -14.10 13.95 -1.06
N THR A 125 -14.79 13.51 -2.12
CA THR A 125 -15.30 12.15 -2.29
C THR A 125 -14.79 11.49 -3.57
N LEU A 126 -14.92 10.15 -3.64
CA LEU A 126 -14.57 9.40 -4.85
C LEU A 126 -15.51 9.73 -6.03
N GLU A 127 -16.74 10.13 -5.75
CA GLU A 127 -17.71 10.56 -6.76
C GLU A 127 -17.30 11.90 -7.37
N ASP A 128 -16.81 12.83 -6.55
CA ASP A 128 -16.24 14.10 -7.03
C ASP A 128 -15.05 13.85 -7.96
N MET A 129 -14.24 12.82 -7.71
CA MET A 129 -13.12 12.49 -8.58
C MET A 129 -13.54 12.12 -10.00
N LEU A 130 -14.73 11.55 -10.20
CA LEU A 130 -15.24 11.19 -11.52
C LEU A 130 -15.62 12.42 -12.35
N THR A 131 -16.19 13.43 -11.69
CA THR A 131 -16.66 14.66 -12.33
C THR A 131 -15.58 15.76 -12.39
N ALA A 132 -14.56 15.67 -11.54
CA ALA A 132 -13.48 16.64 -11.48
C ALA A 132 -12.61 16.63 -12.75
N GLU A 133 -12.07 17.81 -13.06
CA GLU A 133 -11.14 17.99 -14.17
C GLU A 133 -9.72 17.56 -13.80
N VAL A 134 -9.08 16.83 -14.72
CA VAL A 134 -7.68 16.48 -14.63
C VAL A 134 -6.81 17.71 -14.85
N ILE A 135 -5.98 18.05 -13.87
CA ILE A 135 -5.06 19.19 -13.94
C ILE A 135 -3.67 18.81 -14.45
N ALA A 136 -3.23 17.58 -14.20
CA ALA A 136 -1.90 17.15 -14.55
C ALA A 136 -1.89 15.65 -14.85
N VAL A 137 -1.02 15.25 -15.78
CA VAL A 137 -0.93 13.89 -16.27
C VAL A 137 0.53 13.48 -16.42
N SER A 138 0.81 12.21 -16.13
CA SER A 138 2.10 11.60 -16.40
C SER A 138 2.37 11.49 -17.92
N ASN A 139 3.64 11.33 -18.28
CA ASN A 139 4.06 11.11 -19.66
C ASN A 139 3.46 9.82 -20.25
N MET A 140 3.27 8.79 -19.43
CA MET A 140 2.64 7.54 -19.84
C MET A 140 1.13 7.70 -20.06
N ALA A 141 0.45 8.48 -19.20
CA ALA A 141 -0.95 8.84 -19.40
C ALA A 141 -1.16 9.66 -20.69
N GLN A 142 -0.25 10.59 -21.00
CA GLN A 142 -0.31 11.37 -22.26
C GLN A 142 -0.18 10.49 -23.50
N LYS A 143 0.70 9.47 -23.48
CA LYS A 143 0.84 8.50 -24.57
C LYS A 143 -0.44 7.67 -24.80
N ARG A 144 -1.22 7.44 -23.75
CA ARG A 144 -2.54 6.78 -23.83
C ARG A 144 -3.67 7.74 -24.25
N GLY A 145 -3.35 9.01 -24.53
CA GLY A 145 -4.32 10.00 -24.98
C GLY A 145 -5.08 10.69 -23.86
N ILE A 146 -4.60 10.61 -22.61
CA ILE A 146 -5.16 11.35 -21.47
C ILE A 146 -4.51 12.74 -21.45
N ARG A 147 -5.33 13.79 -21.39
CA ARG A 147 -4.86 15.18 -21.40
C ARG A 147 -5.43 15.95 -20.21
N PRO A 148 -4.75 17.01 -19.75
CA PRO A 148 -5.36 17.95 -18.82
C PRO A 148 -6.65 18.53 -19.41
N GLY A 149 -7.65 18.76 -18.56
CA GLY A 149 -8.99 19.23 -18.95
C GLY A 149 -10.00 18.13 -19.28
N MET A 150 -9.59 16.85 -19.34
CA MET A 150 -10.54 15.72 -19.37
C MET A 150 -11.18 15.53 -18.01
N THR A 151 -12.38 14.96 -17.98
CA THR A 151 -13.01 14.55 -16.71
C THR A 151 -12.29 13.32 -16.13
N GLY A 152 -12.42 13.12 -14.82
CA GLY A 152 -11.87 11.92 -14.18
C GLY A 152 -12.45 10.64 -14.77
N GLU A 153 -13.74 10.62 -15.11
CA GLU A 153 -14.39 9.49 -15.80
C GLU A 153 -13.74 9.20 -17.16
N GLU A 154 -13.54 10.21 -18.00
CA GLU A 154 -12.88 10.07 -19.30
C GLU A 154 -11.43 9.58 -19.18
N ALA A 155 -10.72 10.05 -18.14
CA ALA A 155 -9.37 9.62 -17.86
C ALA A 155 -9.34 8.15 -17.44
N LEU A 156 -10.25 7.72 -16.55
CA LEU A 156 -10.36 6.33 -16.11
C LEU A 156 -10.71 5.39 -17.27
N LEU A 157 -11.59 5.80 -18.19
CA LEU A 157 -11.92 5.02 -19.39
C LEU A 157 -10.71 4.74 -20.28
N LYS A 158 -9.75 5.67 -20.34
CA LYS A 158 -8.49 5.50 -21.10
C LYS A 158 -7.43 4.70 -20.32
N MET A 159 -7.66 4.44 -19.03
CA MET A 159 -6.82 3.62 -18.15
C MET A 159 -7.36 2.21 -17.93
N LEU A 160 -8.51 1.86 -18.52
CA LEU A 160 -8.93 0.47 -18.71
C LEU A 160 -7.98 -0.25 -19.69
#